data_AF-W4GVE0-F1
#
_entry.id   AF-W4GVE0-F1
#
_cell.length_a   1.000
_cell.length_b   1.000
_cell.length_c   1.000
_cell.angle_alpha   90.00
_cell.angle_beta   90.00
_cell.angle_gamma   90.00
#
_symmetry.space_group_name_H-M   'P 1'
#
loop_
_entity.id
_entity.type
_entity.pdbx_description
1 polymer ?
#
loop_
_entity_poly.entity_id
_entity_poly.type
_entity_poly.pdbx_seq_one_letter_code
_entity_poly.pdbx_strand_id
1 'polypeptide(L)'
;MSATAFAAEVSDAMDSIKKYSDDWQKRLLALQEIQKQFKSIENTTVTVSVDTWRVLKPLKDVIQDLRSQIVKEVCATLAVMSKITRDSMAPLVRDLLPVLVEVRGGGNKVCGAYCGECVEVLVSNVVTKGPTLRYLVDGVVESKNKGLRACCIGALTLVLVHWSAVLDKSDVQQIEVGLKSSLYDASSTCRSASLAFFQRFQQKFSKRAALLLTTVDFKVQRRLESLPLVPDSTSPPPPLHSNSNSVDDGTFDGERPHDSAAADDRQIFIDDDENAQAIAAADGDVDVGDRVCISEKELFGHVRYIGDVAGFSGPWVGIQLDHADGKNDGSIKVRSTNMTICCCCCC
;
A
#
# COMPACT_ATOMS: atom_id res chain seq x y z
N MET A 1 3.73 1.28 30.22
CA MET A 1 3.82 -0.20 30.13
C MET A 1 5.20 -0.56 29.60
N SER A 2 5.86 -1.61 30.12
CA SER A 2 7.14 -2.08 29.55
C SER A 2 6.90 -3.02 28.36
N ALA A 3 7.87 -3.16 27.46
CA ALA A 3 7.79 -4.09 26.32
C ALA A 3 7.58 -5.55 26.76
N THR A 4 8.21 -5.96 27.87
CA THR A 4 8.04 -7.29 28.45
C THR A 4 6.63 -7.50 29.02
N ALA A 5 6.07 -6.49 29.70
CA ALA A 5 4.71 -6.57 30.20
C ALA A 5 3.69 -6.65 29.05
N PHE A 6 3.86 -5.83 28.01
CA PHE A 6 3.05 -5.90 26.79
C PHE A 6 3.07 -7.30 26.17
N ALA A 7 4.25 -7.86 25.96
CA ALA A 7 4.41 -9.17 25.34
C ALA A 7 3.76 -10.29 26.18
N ALA A 8 3.88 -10.22 27.52
CA ALA A 8 3.24 -11.16 28.43
C ALA A 8 1.72 -11.09 28.36
N GLU A 9 1.13 -9.89 28.43
CA GLU A 9 -0.33 -9.70 28.37
C GLU A 9 -0.92 -10.17 27.02
N VAL A 10 -0.22 -9.90 25.91
CA VAL A 10 -0.62 -10.41 24.59
C VAL A 10 -0.54 -11.94 24.53
N SER A 11 0.48 -12.55 25.15
CA SER A 11 0.62 -14.00 25.23
C SER A 11 -0.50 -14.63 26.06
N ASP A 12 -0.80 -14.07 27.23
CA ASP A 12 -1.85 -14.57 28.12
C ASP A 12 -3.23 -14.48 27.45
N ALA A 13 -3.48 -13.41 26.70
CA ALA A 13 -4.71 -13.28 25.92
C ALA A 13 -4.79 -14.32 24.79
N MET A 14 -3.71 -14.59 24.06
CA MET A 14 -3.67 -15.65 23.05
C MET A 14 -3.86 -17.05 23.66
N ASP A 15 -3.27 -17.32 24.83
CA ASP A 15 -3.47 -18.56 25.57
C ASP A 15 -4.91 -18.71 26.05
N SER A 16 -5.56 -17.60 26.45
CA SER A 16 -6.98 -17.57 26.79
C SER A 16 -7.86 -17.95 25.59
N ILE A 17 -7.56 -17.44 24.38
CA ILE A 17 -8.27 -17.80 23.14
C ILE A 17 -8.19 -19.32 22.91
N LYS A 18 -7.00 -19.90 23.09
CA LYS A 18 -6.76 -21.34 22.89
C LYS A 18 -7.43 -22.19 23.96
N LYS A 19 -7.33 -21.78 25.23
CA LYS A 19 -7.87 -22.50 26.38
C LYS A 19 -9.39 -22.60 26.36
N TYR A 20 -10.06 -21.54 25.91
CA TYR A 20 -11.52 -21.43 25.91
C TYR A 20 -12.12 -21.62 24.52
N SER A 21 -11.64 -22.62 23.76
CA SER A 21 -12.06 -22.89 22.36
C SER A 21 -13.59 -22.92 22.15
N ASP A 22 -14.32 -23.48 23.12
CA ASP A 22 -15.78 -23.67 23.07
C ASP A 22 -16.57 -22.47 23.62
N ASP A 23 -15.94 -21.62 24.41
CA ASP A 23 -16.56 -20.46 25.05
C ASP A 23 -16.23 -19.18 24.26
N TRP A 24 -17.09 -18.90 23.28
CA TRP A 24 -16.90 -17.77 22.38
C TRP A 24 -16.90 -16.42 23.11
N GLN A 25 -17.58 -16.28 24.25
CA GLN A 25 -17.60 -15.02 25.00
C GLN A 25 -16.22 -14.74 25.61
N LYS A 26 -15.58 -15.75 26.18
CA LYS A 26 -14.20 -15.62 26.69
C LYS A 26 -13.19 -15.34 25.58
N ARG A 27 -13.35 -15.99 24.42
CA ARG A 27 -12.51 -15.71 23.25
C ARG A 27 -12.68 -14.28 22.74
N LEU A 28 -13.91 -13.76 22.73
CA LEU A 28 -14.19 -12.37 22.38
C LEU A 28 -13.49 -11.40 23.34
N LEU A 29 -13.60 -11.62 24.65
CA LEU A 29 -12.92 -10.81 25.66
C LEU A 29 -11.39 -10.86 25.51
N ALA A 30 -10.83 -12.01 25.18
CA ALA A 30 -9.40 -12.16 24.96
C ALA A 30 -8.93 -11.40 23.69
N LEU A 31 -9.70 -11.41 22.60
CA LEU A 31 -9.42 -10.57 21.43
C LEU A 31 -9.47 -9.07 21.77
N GLN A 32 -10.46 -8.65 22.56
CA GLN A 32 -10.57 -7.27 23.04
C GLN A 32 -9.40 -6.87 23.94
N GLU A 33 -8.88 -7.81 24.73
CA GLU A 33 -7.67 -7.59 25.52
C GLU A 33 -6.44 -7.41 24.62
N ILE A 34 -6.24 -8.24 23.60
CA ILE A 34 -5.17 -8.02 22.60
C ILE A 34 -5.30 -6.62 22.00
N GLN A 35 -6.49 -6.24 21.54
CA GLN A 35 -6.73 -4.92 20.97
C GLN A 35 -6.39 -3.79 21.94
N LYS A 36 -6.74 -3.94 23.22
CA LYS A 36 -6.42 -2.98 24.29
C LYS A 36 -4.91 -2.87 24.53
N GLN A 37 -4.19 -3.98 24.50
CA GLN A 37 -2.72 -3.98 24.63
C GLN A 37 -2.04 -3.26 23.47
N PHE A 38 -2.53 -3.42 22.24
CA PHE A 38 -1.99 -2.66 21.11
C PHE A 38 -2.30 -1.16 21.21
N LYS A 39 -3.51 -0.78 21.66
CA LYS A 39 -3.84 0.63 21.91
C LYS A 39 -2.97 1.27 23.00
N SER A 40 -2.57 0.52 24.02
CA SER A 40 -1.76 1.07 25.12
C SER A 40 -0.29 1.32 24.75
N ILE A 41 0.18 0.80 23.61
CA ILE A 41 1.50 1.14 23.05
C ILE A 41 1.44 2.25 21.98
N GLU A 42 0.26 2.76 21.64
CA GLU A 42 0.10 3.85 20.68
C GLU A 42 0.85 5.11 21.17
N ASN A 43 1.66 5.72 20.30
CA ASN A 43 2.51 6.88 20.61
C ASN A 43 3.55 6.63 21.73
N THR A 44 3.93 5.38 21.98
CA THR A 44 5.01 5.02 22.90
C THR A 44 6.26 4.56 22.13
N THR A 45 7.39 4.43 22.82
CA THR A 45 8.62 3.85 22.26
C THR A 45 8.64 2.31 22.28
N VAL A 46 7.55 1.67 22.69
CA VAL A 46 7.47 0.20 22.78
C VAL A 46 7.32 -0.39 21.39
N THR A 47 8.26 -1.25 21.01
CA THR A 47 8.22 -2.01 19.75
C THR A 47 7.71 -3.43 19.99
N VAL A 48 7.10 -4.02 18.96
CA VAL A 48 6.60 -5.40 19.02
C VAL A 48 7.69 -6.36 18.58
N SER A 49 8.05 -7.30 19.47
CA SER A 49 9.10 -8.27 19.19
C SER A 49 8.68 -9.32 18.15
N VAL A 50 9.65 -9.93 17.47
CA VAL A 50 9.42 -11.05 16.54
C VAL A 50 8.72 -12.23 17.22
N ASP A 51 9.02 -12.48 18.51
CA ASP A 51 8.38 -13.56 19.26
C ASP A 51 6.90 -13.25 19.54
N THR A 52 6.57 -11.99 19.84
CA THR A 52 5.17 -11.55 20.00
C THR A 52 4.38 -11.76 18.71
N TRP A 53 4.97 -11.45 17.55
CA TRP A 53 4.32 -11.75 16.26
C TRP A 53 4.13 -13.25 16.03
N ARG A 54 5.06 -14.09 16.48
CA ARG A 54 4.94 -15.55 16.40
C ARG A 54 3.77 -16.07 17.26
N VAL A 55 3.60 -15.53 18.47
CA VAL A 55 2.50 -15.86 19.38
C VAL A 55 1.14 -15.51 18.77
N LEU A 56 1.05 -14.47 17.95
CA LEU A 56 -0.18 -14.02 17.30
C LEU A 56 -0.54 -14.80 16.02
N LYS A 57 0.35 -15.63 15.46
CA LYS A 57 0.07 -16.43 14.25
C LYS A 57 -1.22 -17.26 14.28
N PRO A 58 -1.64 -17.86 15.42
CA PRO A 58 -2.90 -18.60 15.51
C PRO A 58 -4.16 -17.76 15.26
N LEU A 59 -4.07 -16.41 15.19
CA LEU A 59 -5.21 -15.58 14.78
C LEU A 59 -5.74 -15.95 13.39
N LYS A 60 -4.93 -16.58 12.53
CA LYS A 60 -5.37 -17.12 11.24
C LYS A 60 -6.52 -18.15 11.38
N ASP A 61 -6.53 -18.91 12.47
CA ASP A 61 -7.58 -19.90 12.73
C ASP A 61 -8.83 -19.20 13.29
N VAL A 62 -8.64 -18.10 14.02
CA VAL A 62 -9.73 -17.26 14.57
C VAL A 62 -10.49 -16.52 13.46
N ILE A 63 -9.80 -16.11 12.38
CA ILE A 63 -10.42 -15.51 11.18
C ILE A 63 -11.45 -16.46 10.54
N GLN A 64 -11.25 -17.76 10.68
CA GLN A 64 -12.11 -18.80 10.10
C GLN A 64 -13.20 -19.29 11.07
N ASP A 65 -13.41 -18.60 12.21
CA ASP A 65 -14.43 -19.01 13.17
C ASP A 65 -15.85 -19.02 12.56
N LEU A 66 -16.65 -20.00 12.95
CA LEU A 66 -18.03 -20.13 12.48
C LEU A 66 -18.95 -19.04 13.01
N ARG A 67 -18.54 -18.33 14.06
CA ARG A 67 -19.31 -17.24 14.69
C ARG A 67 -18.86 -15.89 14.14
N SER A 68 -19.78 -15.20 13.48
CA SER A 68 -19.50 -13.90 12.86
C SER A 68 -19.05 -12.83 13.86
N GLN A 69 -19.45 -12.91 15.13
CA GLN A 69 -18.98 -12.02 16.20
C GLN A 69 -17.47 -12.16 16.44
N ILE A 70 -16.94 -13.38 16.41
CA ILE A 70 -15.51 -13.65 16.57
C ILE A 70 -14.74 -13.15 15.35
N VAL A 71 -15.24 -13.45 14.14
CA VAL A 71 -14.63 -12.96 12.90
C VAL A 71 -14.61 -11.43 12.84
N LYS A 72 -15.70 -10.77 13.28
CA LYS A 72 -15.76 -9.31 13.37
C LYS A 72 -14.70 -8.76 14.32
N GLU A 73 -14.58 -9.33 15.53
CA GLU A 73 -13.64 -8.85 16.54
C GLU A 73 -12.18 -9.07 16.15
N VAL A 74 -11.84 -10.22 15.56
CA VAL A 74 -10.47 -10.45 15.09
C VAL A 74 -10.12 -9.48 13.95
N CYS A 75 -11.03 -9.22 13.00
CA CYS A 75 -10.81 -8.24 11.95
C CYS A 75 -10.61 -6.81 12.52
N ALA A 76 -11.41 -6.41 13.51
CA ALA A 76 -11.27 -5.13 14.20
C ALA A 76 -9.93 -5.02 14.95
N THR A 77 -9.51 -6.12 15.59
CA THR A 77 -8.22 -6.21 16.30
C THR A 77 -7.05 -6.06 15.34
N LEU A 78 -7.06 -6.77 14.21
CA LEU A 78 -6.04 -6.63 13.16
C LEU A 78 -5.99 -5.23 12.55
N ALA A 79 -7.15 -4.58 12.38
CA ALA A 79 -7.23 -3.21 11.91
C ALA A 79 -6.58 -2.21 12.89
N VAL A 80 -6.76 -2.40 14.21
CA VAL A 80 -6.10 -1.59 15.23
C VAL A 80 -4.59 -1.85 15.23
N MET A 81 -4.19 -3.13 15.24
CA MET A 81 -2.78 -3.53 15.24
C MET A 81 -2.03 -2.90 14.06
N SER A 82 -2.55 -3.03 12.84
CA SER A 82 -1.90 -2.51 11.63
C SER A 82 -1.76 -0.99 11.61
N LYS A 83 -2.74 -0.23 12.12
CA LYS A 83 -2.65 1.23 12.20
C LYS A 83 -1.58 1.71 13.17
N ILE A 84 -1.40 0.99 14.28
CA ILE A 84 -0.45 1.36 15.35
C ILE A 84 0.96 0.91 14.97
N THR A 85 1.11 -0.30 14.45
CA THR A 85 2.41 -0.96 14.27
C THR A 85 2.93 -0.91 12.85
N ARG A 86 2.08 -0.57 11.86
CA ARG A 86 2.45 -0.39 10.46
C ARG A 86 3.24 -1.60 9.94
N ASP A 87 4.33 -1.35 9.25
CA ASP A 87 5.15 -2.37 8.59
C ASP A 87 5.78 -3.37 9.56
N SER A 88 5.90 -3.05 10.85
CA SER A 88 6.40 -4.03 11.83
C SER A 88 5.48 -5.25 11.99
N MET A 89 4.20 -5.14 11.59
CA MET A 89 3.25 -6.26 11.55
C MET A 89 3.41 -7.16 10.31
N ALA A 90 4.28 -6.81 9.35
CA ALA A 90 4.46 -7.57 8.11
C ALA A 90 4.70 -9.08 8.30
N PRO A 91 5.49 -9.55 9.30
CA PRO A 91 5.67 -10.98 9.54
C PRO A 91 4.37 -11.73 9.83
N LEU A 92 3.39 -11.06 10.45
CA LEU A 92 2.08 -11.62 10.74
C LEU A 92 1.14 -11.46 9.53
N VAL A 93 1.11 -10.28 8.89
CA VAL A 93 0.23 -10.02 7.73
C VAL A 93 0.50 -10.99 6.58
N ARG A 94 1.76 -11.38 6.33
CA ARG A 94 2.12 -12.39 5.33
C ARG A 94 1.39 -13.72 5.52
N ASP A 95 1.13 -14.11 6.76
CA ASP A 95 0.37 -15.33 7.10
C ASP A 95 -1.14 -15.12 7.10
N LEU A 96 -1.61 -13.92 7.46
CA LEU A 96 -3.05 -13.63 7.63
C LEU A 96 -3.76 -13.24 6.34
N LEU A 97 -3.06 -12.52 5.43
CA LEU A 97 -3.68 -11.95 4.23
C LEU A 97 -4.30 -13.02 3.32
N PRO A 98 -3.62 -14.16 3.04
CA PRO A 98 -4.24 -15.23 2.24
C PRO A 98 -5.53 -15.77 2.85
N VAL A 99 -5.55 -15.97 4.17
CA VAL A 99 -6.73 -16.51 4.88
C VAL A 99 -7.90 -15.53 4.83
N LEU A 100 -7.65 -14.23 5.00
CA LEU A 100 -8.70 -13.20 4.88
C LEU A 100 -9.31 -13.17 3.47
N VAL A 101 -8.47 -13.27 2.44
CA VAL A 101 -8.89 -13.29 1.03
C VAL A 101 -9.72 -14.54 0.72
N GLU A 102 -9.33 -15.70 1.25
CA GLU A 102 -10.09 -16.94 1.11
C GLU A 102 -11.46 -16.87 1.78
N VAL A 103 -11.53 -16.38 3.04
CA VAL A 103 -12.81 -16.18 3.74
C VAL A 103 -13.67 -15.15 3.02
N ARG A 104 -13.07 -14.08 2.48
CA ARG A 104 -13.78 -13.08 1.66
C ARG A 104 -14.43 -13.70 0.42
N GLY A 105 -13.75 -14.64 -0.23
CA GLY A 105 -14.26 -15.43 -1.34
C GLY A 105 -15.32 -16.46 -0.93
N GLY A 106 -15.39 -16.83 0.35
CA GLY A 106 -16.29 -17.87 0.86
C GLY A 106 -17.79 -17.62 0.67
N GLY A 107 -18.59 -18.65 1.02
CA GLY A 107 -20.05 -18.59 0.94
C GLY A 107 -20.69 -17.68 1.99
N ASN A 108 -20.06 -17.52 3.16
CA ASN A 108 -20.57 -16.70 4.26
C ASN A 108 -20.36 -15.20 3.98
N LYS A 109 -21.44 -14.52 3.55
CA LYS A 109 -21.37 -13.11 3.16
C LYS A 109 -21.07 -12.15 4.30
N VAL A 110 -21.51 -12.47 5.53
CA VAL A 110 -21.29 -11.61 6.70
C VAL A 110 -19.82 -11.66 7.11
N CYS A 111 -19.28 -12.86 7.34
CA CYS A 111 -17.86 -13.02 7.67
C CYS A 111 -16.95 -12.54 6.53
N GLY A 112 -17.35 -12.81 5.28
CA GLY A 112 -16.63 -12.35 4.10
C GLY A 112 -16.55 -10.82 4.01
N ALA A 113 -17.60 -10.08 4.38
CA ALA A 113 -17.57 -8.62 4.40
C ALA A 113 -16.53 -8.08 5.38
N TYR A 114 -16.53 -8.58 6.63
CA TYR A 114 -15.53 -8.19 7.64
C TYR A 114 -14.09 -8.49 7.20
N CYS A 115 -13.86 -9.66 6.58
CA CYS A 115 -12.54 -10.01 6.09
C CYS A 115 -12.11 -9.13 4.91
N GLY A 116 -13.04 -8.75 4.03
CA GLY A 116 -12.77 -7.83 2.92
C GLY A 116 -12.33 -6.45 3.41
N GLU A 117 -13.08 -5.86 4.34
CA GLU A 117 -12.70 -4.59 4.97
C GLU A 117 -11.35 -4.70 5.70
N CYS A 118 -11.09 -5.84 6.35
CA CYS A 118 -9.81 -6.09 6.99
C CYS A 118 -8.65 -6.15 5.98
N VAL A 119 -8.82 -6.80 4.82
CA VAL A 119 -7.82 -6.82 3.74
C VAL A 119 -7.49 -5.39 3.30
N GLU A 120 -8.50 -4.55 3.08
CA GLU A 120 -8.30 -3.15 2.67
C GLU A 120 -7.48 -2.38 3.71
N VAL A 121 -7.83 -2.52 5.00
CA VAL A 121 -7.08 -1.86 6.08
C VAL A 121 -5.65 -2.39 6.18
N LEU A 122 -5.43 -3.70 6.11
CA LEU A 122 -4.09 -4.26 6.20
C LEU A 122 -3.20 -3.79 5.05
N VAL A 123 -3.69 -3.87 3.81
CA VAL A 123 -2.94 -3.44 2.62
C VAL A 123 -2.64 -1.94 2.67
N SER A 124 -3.54 -1.10 3.19
CA SER A 124 -3.27 0.33 3.32
C SER A 124 -2.26 0.71 4.40
N ASN A 125 -1.95 -0.17 5.35
CA ASN A 125 -1.10 0.16 6.50
C ASN A 125 0.20 -0.65 6.57
N VAL A 126 0.29 -1.78 5.87
CA VAL A 126 1.40 -2.74 6.00
C VAL A 126 1.87 -3.19 4.62
N VAL A 127 3.12 -2.88 4.28
CA VAL A 127 3.78 -3.31 3.06
C VAL A 127 4.18 -4.79 3.16
N THR A 128 3.66 -5.62 2.25
CA THR A 128 4.02 -7.05 2.15
C THR A 128 4.33 -7.44 0.70
N LYS A 129 5.55 -7.09 0.24
CA LYS A 129 6.03 -7.33 -1.14
C LYS A 129 6.35 -8.81 -1.43
N GLY A 130 6.72 -9.10 -2.67
CA GLY A 130 7.23 -10.42 -3.06
C GLY A 130 6.14 -11.51 -3.07
N PRO A 131 6.28 -12.62 -2.33
CA PRO A 131 5.31 -13.73 -2.38
C PRO A 131 3.87 -13.34 -2.05
N THR A 132 3.67 -12.41 -1.12
CA THR A 132 2.32 -11.98 -0.72
C THR A 132 1.64 -11.13 -1.81
N LEU A 133 2.39 -10.23 -2.45
CA LEU A 133 1.91 -9.51 -3.63
C LEU A 133 1.56 -10.48 -4.78
N ARG A 134 2.42 -11.47 -5.02
CA ARG A 134 2.19 -12.49 -6.05
C ARG A 134 0.92 -13.30 -5.77
N TYR A 135 0.66 -13.69 -4.53
CA TYR A 135 -0.59 -14.35 -4.15
C TYR A 135 -1.84 -13.53 -4.55
N LEU A 136 -1.81 -12.20 -4.38
CA LEU A 136 -2.93 -11.35 -4.81
C LEU A 136 -3.10 -11.39 -6.33
N VAL A 137 -1.99 -11.31 -7.09
CA VAL A 137 -2.00 -11.40 -8.56
C VAL A 137 -2.53 -12.75 -9.03
N ASP A 138 -2.03 -13.86 -8.47
CA ASP A 138 -2.49 -15.21 -8.77
C ASP A 138 -3.98 -15.36 -8.44
N GLY A 139 -4.44 -14.73 -7.35
CA GLY A 139 -5.85 -14.64 -6.99
C GLY A 139 -6.72 -13.97 -8.06
N VAL A 140 -6.21 -12.98 -8.81
CA VAL A 140 -6.90 -12.38 -9.96
C VAL A 140 -6.86 -13.30 -11.17
N VAL A 141 -5.70 -13.88 -11.47
CA VAL A 141 -5.44 -14.62 -12.72
C VAL A 141 -6.06 -16.01 -12.70
N GLU A 142 -5.95 -16.72 -11.58
CA GLU A 142 -6.19 -18.17 -11.52
C GLU A 142 -7.51 -18.53 -10.80
N SER A 143 -8.01 -17.66 -9.94
CA SER A 143 -9.17 -18.01 -9.10
C SER A 143 -10.47 -18.09 -9.88
N LYS A 144 -11.20 -19.20 -9.69
CA LYS A 144 -12.57 -19.36 -10.23
C LYS A 144 -13.61 -18.56 -9.43
N ASN A 145 -13.25 -18.06 -8.25
CA ASN A 145 -14.17 -17.40 -7.33
C ASN A 145 -14.28 -15.89 -7.62
N LYS A 146 -15.45 -15.44 -8.09
CA LYS A 146 -15.73 -14.02 -8.38
C LYS A 146 -15.44 -13.10 -7.18
N GLY A 147 -15.84 -13.49 -5.98
CA GLY A 147 -15.67 -12.66 -4.78
C GLY A 147 -14.20 -12.48 -4.39
N LEU A 148 -13.43 -13.56 -4.55
CA LEU A 148 -11.99 -13.56 -4.32
C LEU A 148 -11.28 -12.66 -5.36
N ARG A 149 -11.55 -12.86 -6.65
CA ARG A 149 -10.96 -12.03 -7.72
C ARG A 149 -11.23 -10.54 -7.50
N ALA A 150 -12.49 -10.18 -7.19
CA ALA A 150 -12.85 -8.80 -6.90
C ALA A 150 -12.09 -8.22 -5.69
N CYS A 151 -11.89 -9.02 -4.64
CA CYS A 151 -11.09 -8.63 -3.48
C CYS A 151 -9.63 -8.40 -3.86
N CYS A 152 -9.00 -9.30 -4.63
CA CYS A 152 -7.63 -9.13 -5.08
C CYS A 152 -7.44 -7.91 -6.00
N ILE A 153 -8.39 -7.63 -6.90
CA ILE A 153 -8.36 -6.41 -7.73
C ILE A 153 -8.40 -5.16 -6.84
N GLY A 154 -9.28 -5.13 -5.84
CA GLY A 154 -9.35 -4.03 -4.87
C GLY A 154 -8.05 -3.88 -4.06
N ALA A 155 -7.51 -4.99 -3.56
CA ALA A 155 -6.25 -5.01 -2.83
C ALA A 155 -5.08 -4.48 -3.69
N LEU A 156 -4.92 -4.95 -4.93
CA LEU A 156 -3.88 -4.47 -5.85
C LEU A 156 -4.06 -3.00 -6.23
N THR A 157 -5.30 -2.50 -6.28
CA THR A 157 -5.57 -1.08 -6.44
C THR A 157 -5.05 -0.28 -5.24
N LEU A 158 -5.24 -0.77 -4.01
CA LEU A 158 -4.70 -0.16 -2.80
C LEU A 158 -3.18 -0.28 -2.71
N VAL A 159 -2.58 -1.36 -3.19
CA VAL A 159 -1.12 -1.50 -3.31
C VAL A 159 -0.55 -0.35 -4.16
N LEU A 160 -1.17 0.01 -5.29
CA LEU A 160 -0.72 1.14 -6.09
C LEU A 160 -0.83 2.48 -5.35
N VAL A 161 -1.87 2.64 -4.53
CA VAL A 161 -2.07 3.86 -3.74
C VAL A 161 -1.02 3.98 -2.63
N HIS A 162 -0.74 2.91 -1.91
CA HIS A 162 0.02 2.97 -0.66
C HIS A 162 1.47 2.48 -0.75
N TRP A 163 1.78 1.61 -1.72
CA TRP A 163 3.09 0.96 -1.81
C TRP A 163 3.89 1.40 -3.03
N SER A 164 3.35 2.26 -3.91
CA SER A 164 3.98 2.58 -5.21
C SER A 164 5.45 2.98 -5.12
N ALA A 165 5.84 3.78 -4.13
CA ALA A 165 7.22 4.21 -3.91
C ALA A 165 8.19 3.10 -3.45
N VAL A 166 7.69 1.93 -3.02
CA VAL A 166 8.51 0.79 -2.56
C VAL A 166 8.48 -0.41 -3.50
N LEU A 167 7.70 -0.37 -4.58
CA LEU A 167 7.60 -1.46 -5.55
C LEU A 167 8.82 -1.49 -6.46
N ASP A 168 9.41 -2.68 -6.63
CA ASP A 168 10.49 -2.89 -7.59
C ASP A 168 9.96 -3.23 -9.00
N LYS A 169 10.87 -3.35 -9.97
CA LYS A 169 10.51 -3.67 -11.37
C LYS A 169 9.72 -4.99 -11.50
N SER A 170 10.08 -5.99 -10.70
CA SER A 170 9.43 -7.30 -10.68
C SER A 170 8.03 -7.19 -10.11
N ASP A 171 7.85 -6.49 -8.99
CA ASP A 171 6.54 -6.24 -8.37
C ASP A 171 5.60 -5.55 -9.37
N VAL A 172 6.05 -4.46 -10.02
CA VAL A 172 5.23 -3.73 -11.00
C VAL A 172 4.89 -4.61 -12.20
N GLN A 173 5.80 -5.50 -12.63
CA GLN A 173 5.51 -6.48 -13.70
C GLN A 173 4.43 -7.48 -13.30
N GLN A 174 4.43 -7.96 -12.05
CA GLN A 174 3.37 -8.85 -11.56
C GLN A 174 2.02 -8.11 -11.49
N ILE A 175 2.01 -6.86 -11.02
CA ILE A 175 0.80 -6.03 -11.00
C ILE A 175 0.24 -5.84 -12.42
N GLU A 176 1.09 -5.59 -13.41
CA GLU A 176 0.67 -5.45 -14.81
C GLU A 176 0.03 -6.73 -15.37
N VAL A 177 0.58 -7.91 -15.02
CA VAL A 177 -0.03 -9.21 -15.38
C VAL A 177 -1.44 -9.33 -14.80
N GLY A 178 -1.61 -9.04 -13.51
CA GLY A 178 -2.92 -9.05 -12.84
C GLY A 178 -3.90 -8.05 -13.45
N LEU A 179 -3.44 -6.82 -13.72
CA LEU A 179 -4.23 -5.77 -14.35
C LEU A 179 -4.71 -6.21 -15.73
N LYS A 180 -3.81 -6.70 -16.59
CA LYS A 180 -4.17 -7.17 -17.93
C LYS A 180 -5.21 -8.28 -17.88
N SER A 181 -5.02 -9.27 -17.01
CA SER A 181 -6.01 -10.36 -16.82
C SER A 181 -7.38 -9.82 -16.37
N SER A 182 -7.38 -8.89 -15.41
CA SER A 182 -8.61 -8.34 -14.82
C SER A 182 -9.47 -7.54 -15.82
N LEU A 183 -8.87 -6.94 -16.86
CA LEU A 183 -9.61 -6.21 -17.90
C LEU A 183 -10.52 -7.14 -18.74
N TYR A 184 -10.13 -8.41 -18.83
CA TYR A 184 -10.82 -9.46 -19.57
C TYR A 184 -11.63 -10.41 -18.65
N ASP A 185 -11.80 -10.07 -17.37
CA ASP A 185 -12.51 -10.92 -16.41
C ASP A 185 -13.92 -11.26 -16.91
N ALA A 186 -14.37 -12.50 -16.72
CA ALA A 186 -15.72 -12.92 -17.09
C ALA A 186 -16.82 -12.12 -16.36
N SER A 187 -16.56 -11.65 -15.14
CA SER A 187 -17.48 -10.86 -14.34
C SER A 187 -17.45 -9.38 -14.70
N SER A 188 -18.62 -8.81 -15.02
CA SER A 188 -18.75 -7.35 -15.22
C SER A 188 -18.31 -6.53 -14.00
N THR A 189 -18.59 -7.00 -12.78
CA THR A 189 -18.15 -6.36 -11.54
C THR A 189 -16.63 -6.26 -11.46
N CYS A 190 -15.92 -7.34 -11.80
CA CYS A 190 -14.46 -7.35 -11.81
C CYS A 190 -13.94 -6.41 -12.91
N ARG A 191 -14.46 -6.50 -14.14
CA ARG A 191 -14.07 -5.59 -15.23
C ARG A 191 -14.30 -4.12 -14.90
N SER A 192 -15.35 -3.77 -14.15
CA SER A 192 -15.58 -2.40 -13.68
C SER A 192 -14.55 -1.98 -12.64
N ALA A 193 -14.20 -2.85 -11.68
CA ALA A 193 -13.15 -2.59 -10.70
C ALA A 193 -11.77 -2.43 -11.36
N SER A 194 -11.49 -3.19 -12.43
CA SER A 194 -10.25 -3.11 -13.21
C SER A 194 -10.02 -1.74 -13.85
N LEU A 195 -11.07 -0.94 -14.06
CA LEU A 195 -10.93 0.43 -14.56
C LEU A 195 -10.29 1.34 -13.52
N ALA A 196 -10.75 1.26 -12.26
CA ALA A 196 -10.12 1.98 -11.15
C ALA A 196 -8.68 1.49 -10.92
N PHE A 197 -8.45 0.18 -11.07
CA PHE A 197 -7.12 -0.40 -11.00
C PHE A 197 -6.19 0.18 -12.09
N PHE A 198 -6.66 0.25 -13.34
CA PHE A 198 -5.92 0.87 -14.44
C PHE A 198 -5.65 2.36 -14.20
N GLN A 199 -6.64 3.13 -13.72
CA GLN A 199 -6.46 4.57 -13.43
C GLN A 199 -5.33 4.80 -12.44
N ARG A 200 -5.27 4.00 -11.36
CA ARG A 200 -4.18 4.07 -10.39
C ARG A 200 -2.85 3.65 -10.99
N PHE A 201 -2.85 2.63 -11.85
CA PHE A 201 -1.63 2.17 -12.51
C PHE A 201 -1.09 3.23 -13.48
N GLN A 202 -1.97 3.88 -14.24
CA GLN A 202 -1.62 4.98 -15.14
C GLN A 202 -1.09 6.20 -14.38
N GLN A 203 -1.70 6.53 -13.25
CA GLN A 203 -1.25 7.63 -12.40
C GLN A 203 0.20 7.41 -11.91
N LYS A 204 0.53 6.19 -11.48
CA LYS A 204 1.85 5.88 -10.89
C LYS A 204 2.91 5.39 -11.87
N PHE A 205 2.52 4.76 -12.97
CA PHE A 205 3.41 4.14 -13.94
C PHE A 205 2.98 4.47 -15.38
N SER A 206 2.88 5.76 -15.69
CA SER A 206 2.30 6.29 -16.94
C SER A 206 2.89 5.70 -18.22
N LYS A 207 4.22 5.54 -18.31
CA LYS A 207 4.91 4.94 -19.46
C LYS A 207 4.52 3.47 -19.65
N ARG A 208 4.47 2.69 -18.56
CA ARG A 208 4.02 1.28 -18.60
C ARG A 208 2.54 1.18 -18.94
N ALA A 209 1.71 2.08 -18.43
CA ALA A 209 0.29 2.12 -18.77
C ALA A 209 0.07 2.45 -20.26
N ALA A 210 0.85 3.38 -20.82
CA ALA A 210 0.84 3.70 -22.25
C ALA A 210 1.25 2.47 -23.08
N LEU A 211 2.29 1.75 -22.66
CA LEU A 211 2.67 0.48 -23.30
C LEU A 211 1.54 -0.55 -23.21
N LEU A 212 0.95 -0.75 -22.03
CA LEU A 212 -0.15 -1.69 -21.81
C LEU A 212 -1.35 -1.42 -22.74
N LEU A 213 -1.70 -0.13 -22.95
CA LEU A 213 -2.77 0.28 -23.86
C LEU A 213 -2.54 -0.20 -25.30
N THR A 214 -1.29 -0.31 -25.75
CA THR A 214 -0.98 -0.83 -27.10
C THR A 214 -1.18 -2.34 -27.22
N THR A 215 -1.30 -3.06 -26.09
CA THR A 215 -1.39 -4.53 -26.07
C THR A 215 -2.82 -5.06 -25.89
N VAL A 216 -3.79 -4.19 -25.60
CA VAL A 216 -5.20 -4.55 -25.44
C VAL A 216 -5.95 -4.29 -26.75
N ASP A 217 -7.10 -4.94 -26.94
CA ASP A 217 -7.93 -4.71 -28.12
C ASP A 217 -8.55 -3.30 -28.13
N PHE A 218 -8.93 -2.84 -29.33
CA PHE A 218 -9.47 -1.51 -29.56
C PHE A 218 -10.66 -1.15 -28.65
N LYS A 219 -11.54 -2.11 -28.30
CA LYS A 219 -12.70 -1.82 -27.45
C LYS A 219 -12.28 -1.57 -26.01
N VAL A 220 -11.36 -2.37 -25.48
CA VAL A 220 -10.80 -2.16 -24.14
C VAL A 220 -9.98 -0.87 -24.13
N GLN A 221 -9.13 -0.65 -25.14
CA GLN A 221 -8.32 0.56 -25.26
C GLN A 221 -9.18 1.83 -25.19
N ARG A 222 -10.22 1.94 -26.02
CA ARG A 222 -11.13 3.11 -26.03
C ARG A 222 -11.81 3.33 -24.67
N ARG A 223 -12.17 2.26 -23.97
CA ARG A 223 -12.76 2.36 -22.62
C ARG A 223 -11.76 2.92 -21.61
N LEU A 224 -10.50 2.48 -21.67
CA LEU A 224 -9.45 2.96 -20.78
C LEU A 224 -9.07 4.42 -21.06
N GLU A 225 -8.95 4.80 -22.33
CA GLU A 225 -8.67 6.18 -22.74
C GLU A 225 -9.80 7.16 -22.41
N SER A 226 -11.03 6.67 -22.24
CA SER A 226 -12.18 7.48 -21.82
C SER A 226 -12.26 7.74 -20.31
N LEU A 227 -11.36 7.13 -19.53
CA LEU A 227 -11.37 7.30 -18.08
C LEU A 227 -10.91 8.72 -17.71
N PRO A 228 -11.53 9.34 -16.69
CA PRO A 228 -11.07 10.63 -16.22
C PRO A 228 -9.65 10.50 -15.67
N LEU A 229 -8.81 11.49 -15.97
CA LEU A 229 -7.53 11.65 -15.30
C LEU A 229 -7.79 11.90 -13.82
N VAL A 230 -7.17 11.10 -12.95
CA VAL A 230 -7.26 11.28 -11.51
C VAL A 230 -6.30 12.42 -11.14
N PRO A 231 -6.78 13.55 -10.58
CA PRO A 231 -5.87 14.61 -10.11
C PRO A 231 -5.00 14.07 -8.96
N ASP A 232 -3.73 14.46 -8.94
CA ASP A 232 -2.82 14.14 -7.84
C ASP A 232 -3.38 14.70 -6.53
N SER A 233 -3.93 13.81 -5.71
CA SER A 233 -4.71 14.18 -4.55
C SER A 233 -3.81 14.28 -3.32
N THR A 234 -3.14 15.42 -3.14
CA THR A 234 -2.66 15.90 -1.82
C THR A 234 -3.46 17.09 -1.29
N SER A 235 -4.53 17.54 -1.95
CA SER A 235 -5.43 18.56 -1.41
C SER A 235 -6.72 17.96 -0.83
N PRO A 236 -7.20 18.42 0.35
CA PRO A 236 -8.48 17.97 0.91
C PRO A 236 -9.66 18.42 0.03
N PRO A 237 -10.79 17.69 0.03
CA PRO A 237 -11.96 18.07 -0.74
C PRO A 237 -12.51 19.41 -0.24
N PRO A 238 -12.93 20.33 -1.12
CA PRO A 238 -13.63 21.53 -0.69
C PRO A 238 -14.99 21.15 -0.09
N PRO A 239 -15.49 21.91 0.90
CA PRO A 239 -16.78 21.64 1.49
C PRO A 239 -17.90 21.82 0.46
N LEU A 240 -18.83 20.86 0.46
CA LEU A 240 -20.07 20.91 -0.31
C LEU A 240 -20.92 22.10 0.14
N HIS A 241 -21.12 23.08 -0.73
CA HIS A 241 -22.24 24.02 -0.62
C HIS A 241 -23.05 24.02 -1.92
N SER A 242 -24.36 23.82 -1.76
CA SER A 242 -25.36 23.79 -2.82
C SER A 242 -25.78 25.20 -3.27
N ASN A 243 -26.05 25.27 -4.59
CA ASN A 243 -26.94 26.17 -5.35
C ASN A 243 -26.96 27.69 -5.08
N SER A 244 -26.67 28.45 -6.15
CA SER A 244 -27.62 29.45 -6.67
C SER A 244 -27.34 29.80 -8.14
N ASN A 245 -28.44 29.95 -8.87
CA ASN A 245 -28.52 30.38 -10.28
C ASN A 245 -28.05 31.83 -10.45
N SER A 246 -27.50 32.17 -11.61
CA SER A 246 -27.92 33.38 -12.35
C SER A 246 -27.55 33.28 -13.83
N VAL A 247 -28.34 33.99 -14.61
CA VAL A 247 -28.51 34.03 -16.06
C VAL A 247 -27.49 34.92 -16.78
N ASP A 248 -27.16 34.50 -18.01
CA ASP A 248 -26.97 35.23 -19.28
C ASP A 248 -26.36 36.65 -19.29
N ASP A 249 -25.28 36.81 -20.06
CA ASP A 249 -25.24 37.78 -21.17
C ASP A 249 -24.06 37.44 -22.10
N GLY A 250 -24.29 37.51 -23.41
CA GLY A 250 -23.34 37.14 -24.45
C GLY A 250 -22.55 38.33 -24.99
N THR A 251 -21.33 38.08 -25.50
CA THR A 251 -20.82 38.81 -26.68
C THR A 251 -19.69 38.04 -27.36
N PHE A 252 -19.73 38.12 -28.68
CA PHE A 252 -18.86 37.51 -29.69
C PHE A 252 -17.75 38.49 -30.07
N ASP A 253 -16.55 37.96 -30.30
CA ASP A 253 -15.46 38.40 -31.22
C ASP A 253 -14.19 37.68 -30.71
N GLY A 254 -13.40 36.89 -31.43
CA GLY A 254 -13.05 36.94 -32.85
C GLY A 254 -11.60 37.44 -32.96
N GLU A 255 -10.59 36.57 -32.84
CA GLU A 255 -9.30 36.66 -33.57
C GLU A 255 -8.28 35.54 -33.21
N ARG A 256 -7.64 35.02 -34.26
CA ARG A 256 -6.43 34.17 -34.27
C ARG A 256 -5.24 35.06 -34.66
N PRO A 257 -4.00 34.77 -34.24
CA PRO A 257 -3.03 34.08 -35.13
C PRO A 257 -2.16 33.03 -34.39
N HIS A 258 -1.85 31.87 -34.98
CA HIS A 258 -0.65 31.58 -35.79
C HIS A 258 0.68 31.73 -35.01
N ASP A 259 1.32 30.62 -34.64
CA ASP A 259 2.75 30.40 -34.92
C ASP A 259 3.22 28.96 -34.66
N SER A 260 4.24 28.60 -35.43
CA SER A 260 4.82 27.29 -35.70
C SER A 260 6.24 27.15 -35.13
N ALA A 261 6.63 25.97 -34.65
CA ALA A 261 7.97 25.33 -34.72
C ALA A 261 7.96 24.08 -33.81
N ALA A 262 8.14 22.83 -34.27
CA ALA A 262 9.31 22.18 -34.88
C ALA A 262 10.49 21.98 -33.90
N ALA A 263 10.58 20.73 -33.39
CA ALA A 263 11.74 19.88 -33.07
C ALA A 263 13.05 20.46 -32.50
N ASP A 264 13.55 19.88 -31.41
CA ASP A 264 14.94 19.40 -31.35
C ASP A 264 15.05 18.16 -30.43
N ASP A 265 15.66 17.13 -30.98
CA ASP A 265 15.87 15.79 -30.45
C ASP A 265 17.32 15.73 -29.96
N ARG A 266 17.55 15.57 -28.65
CA ARG A 266 18.90 15.41 -28.10
C ARG A 266 18.96 14.22 -27.16
N GLN A 267 19.34 13.11 -27.78
CA GLN A 267 19.84 11.87 -27.19
C GLN A 267 21.12 12.17 -26.38
N ILE A 268 21.12 11.86 -25.08
CA ILE A 268 22.32 11.92 -24.22
C ILE A 268 22.67 10.50 -23.78
N PHE A 269 23.91 10.12 -24.07
CA PHE A 269 24.57 8.87 -23.70
C PHE A 269 24.79 8.81 -22.19
N ILE A 270 24.50 7.65 -21.57
CA ILE A 270 24.78 7.36 -20.16
C ILE A 270 26.03 6.49 -20.12
N ASP A 271 27.12 7.02 -19.54
CA ASP A 271 28.27 6.22 -19.12
C ASP A 271 27.99 5.63 -17.73
N ASP A 272 28.26 4.33 -17.62
CA ASP A 272 28.12 3.49 -16.43
C ASP A 272 29.09 3.92 -15.33
N ASP A 273 28.58 4.14 -14.10
CA ASP A 273 29.42 4.04 -12.89
C ASP A 273 28.60 3.45 -11.72
N GLU A 274 29.05 2.29 -11.27
CA GLU A 274 28.46 1.43 -10.23
C GLU A 274 28.60 2.05 -8.84
N ASN A 275 27.57 2.75 -8.31
CA ASN A 275 27.23 2.71 -6.87
C ASN A 275 25.88 3.35 -6.45
N ALA A 276 24.87 3.46 -7.33
CA ALA A 276 23.59 4.11 -7.02
C ALA A 276 22.44 3.12 -6.71
N GLN A 277 22.72 1.99 -6.07
CA GLN A 277 21.68 1.00 -5.72
C GLN A 277 21.07 1.25 -4.34
N ALA A 278 20.16 2.22 -4.28
CA ALA A 278 18.98 2.23 -3.40
C ALA A 278 18.14 3.48 -3.68
N ILE A 279 17.51 3.56 -4.85
CA ILE A 279 16.18 4.11 -5.17
C ILE A 279 15.98 3.67 -6.63
N ALA A 280 15.59 2.42 -6.83
CA ALA A 280 15.02 1.99 -8.09
C ALA A 280 13.50 2.01 -7.91
N ALA A 281 12.95 3.22 -7.76
CA ALA A 281 11.58 3.42 -8.20
C ALA A 281 11.59 3.00 -9.68
N ALA A 282 10.86 1.94 -9.99
CA ALA A 282 10.68 1.51 -11.37
C ALA A 282 9.91 2.62 -12.10
N ASP A 283 10.63 3.60 -12.64
CA ASP A 283 10.10 4.63 -13.55
C ASP A 283 9.02 5.55 -12.95
N GLY A 284 9.01 5.70 -11.61
CA GLY A 284 8.12 6.62 -10.87
C GLY A 284 8.92 7.70 -10.14
N ASP A 285 8.47 8.96 -10.23
CA ASP A 285 9.00 10.03 -9.41
C ASP A 285 8.66 9.76 -7.94
N VAL A 286 9.65 9.95 -7.05
CA VAL A 286 9.46 9.88 -5.60
C VAL A 286 9.11 11.28 -5.11
N ASP A 287 8.04 11.39 -4.34
CA ASP A 287 7.54 12.67 -3.83
C ASP A 287 7.79 12.82 -2.31
N VAL A 288 7.84 14.07 -1.85
CA VAL A 288 7.84 14.34 -0.40
C VAL A 288 6.55 13.81 0.23
N GLY A 289 6.69 13.04 1.31
CA GLY A 289 5.59 12.35 1.97
C GLY A 289 5.46 10.87 1.57
N ASP A 290 6.14 10.43 0.50
CA ASP A 290 6.09 9.03 0.09
C ASP A 290 6.66 8.10 1.15
N ARG A 291 5.98 6.94 1.31
CA ARG A 291 6.44 5.83 2.12
C ARG A 291 7.56 5.10 1.37
N VAL A 292 8.73 4.95 1.98
CA VAL A 292 9.91 4.34 1.36
C VAL A 292 10.49 3.23 2.23
N CYS A 293 11.23 2.32 1.60
CA CYS A 293 11.83 1.15 2.24
C CYS A 293 13.32 1.12 1.89
N ILE A 294 14.18 1.19 2.91
CA ILE A 294 15.63 1.22 2.78
C ILE A 294 16.20 -0.15 3.16
N SER A 295 17.05 -0.69 2.29
CA SER A 295 17.79 -1.95 2.46
C SER A 295 16.95 -3.25 2.48
N GLU A 296 17.64 -4.39 2.39
CA GLU A 296 17.04 -5.73 2.50
C GLU A 296 16.43 -6.02 3.88
N LYS A 297 16.79 -5.23 4.90
CA LYS A 297 16.22 -5.36 6.25
C LYS A 297 14.84 -4.71 6.39
N GLU A 298 14.27 -4.22 5.29
CA GLU A 298 12.96 -3.58 5.25
C GLU A 298 12.83 -2.42 6.26
N LEU A 299 13.79 -1.49 6.26
CA LEU A 299 13.71 -0.30 7.12
C LEU A 299 12.78 0.72 6.47
N PHE A 300 11.60 0.93 7.04
CA PHE A 300 10.62 1.82 6.47
C PHE A 300 10.67 3.24 7.05
N GLY A 301 10.33 4.22 6.21
CA GLY A 301 10.30 5.63 6.58
C GLY A 301 9.48 6.46 5.59
N HIS A 302 9.52 7.78 5.77
CA HIS A 302 8.87 8.74 4.87
C HIS A 302 9.89 9.71 4.30
N VAL A 303 9.73 10.04 3.02
CA VAL A 303 10.50 11.10 2.38
C VAL A 303 10.11 12.44 3.00
N ARG A 304 11.10 13.18 3.50
CA ARG A 304 10.93 14.51 4.11
C ARG A 304 11.61 15.62 3.32
N TYR A 305 12.53 15.28 2.44
CA TYR A 305 13.31 16.24 1.67
C TYR A 305 13.73 15.65 0.34
N ILE A 306 13.64 16.45 -0.73
CA ILE A 306 14.21 16.19 -2.04
C ILE A 306 14.86 17.49 -2.52
N GLY A 307 16.15 17.48 -2.85
CA GLY A 307 16.84 18.66 -3.36
C GLY A 307 18.36 18.61 -3.23
N ASP A 308 19.03 19.70 -3.60
CA ASP A 308 20.49 19.80 -3.54
C ASP A 308 20.99 20.10 -2.12
N VAL A 309 22.09 19.44 -1.74
CA VAL A 309 22.79 19.72 -0.48
C VAL A 309 24.09 20.47 -0.79
N ALA A 310 24.30 21.60 -0.11
CA ALA A 310 25.52 22.39 -0.24
C ALA A 310 26.79 21.53 0.00
N GLY A 311 27.70 21.55 -0.97
CA GLY A 311 28.95 20.78 -0.91
C GLY A 311 28.85 19.36 -1.50
N PHE A 312 27.70 18.96 -2.03
CA PHE A 312 27.49 17.69 -2.69
C PHE A 312 26.84 17.88 -4.05
N SER A 313 27.15 17.01 -5.01
CA SER A 313 26.58 17.04 -6.35
C SER A 313 25.39 16.09 -6.48
N GLY A 314 24.36 16.52 -7.20
CA GLY A 314 23.19 15.70 -7.51
C GLY A 314 22.07 15.80 -6.45
N PRO A 315 20.87 15.28 -6.76
CA PRO A 315 19.71 15.37 -5.88
C PRO A 315 19.86 14.44 -4.67
N TRP A 316 19.49 14.97 -3.49
CA TRP A 316 19.48 14.25 -2.23
C TRP A 316 18.06 13.99 -1.76
N VAL A 317 17.85 12.81 -1.17
CA VAL A 317 16.59 12.43 -0.54
C VAL A 317 16.82 12.23 0.96
N GLY A 318 16.13 13.03 1.77
CA GLY A 318 16.11 12.92 3.23
C GLY A 318 14.94 12.05 3.67
N ILE A 319 15.22 11.01 4.47
CA ILE A 319 14.21 10.04 4.92
C ILE A 319 14.14 10.04 6.45
N GLN A 320 12.93 10.19 6.98
CA GLN A 320 12.66 9.96 8.40
C GLN A 320 12.22 8.51 8.58
N LEU A 321 13.00 7.71 9.31
CA LEU A 321 12.64 6.32 9.61
C LEU A 321 11.59 6.26 10.72
N ASP A 322 10.80 5.19 10.70
CA ASP A 322 9.79 4.94 11.75
C ASP A 322 10.42 4.56 13.10
N HIS A 323 11.59 3.92 13.03
CA HIS A 323 12.34 3.47 14.19
C HIS A 323 13.78 3.96 14.10
N ALA A 324 14.42 4.13 15.25
CA ALA A 324 15.79 4.61 15.38
C ALA A 324 16.84 3.54 15.00
N ASP A 325 16.58 2.80 13.92
CA ASP A 325 17.41 1.73 13.37
C ASP A 325 18.28 2.21 12.20
N GLY A 326 18.34 3.53 12.00
CA GLY A 326 19.11 4.18 10.94
C GLY A 326 20.62 4.14 11.20
N LYS A 327 21.41 4.21 10.11
CA LYS A 327 22.88 4.32 10.20
C LYS A 327 23.36 5.73 10.55
N ASN A 328 22.52 6.74 10.35
CA ASN A 328 22.84 8.16 10.50
C ASN A 328 21.77 8.84 11.36
N ASP A 329 22.09 10.01 11.91
CA ASP A 329 21.23 10.86 12.74
C ASP A 329 20.57 12.00 11.93
N GLY A 330 20.59 11.90 10.60
CA GLY A 330 20.10 12.94 9.68
C GLY A 330 20.97 14.19 9.56
N SER A 331 22.07 14.29 10.33
CA SER A 331 22.98 15.44 10.27
C SER A 331 24.08 15.22 9.22
N ILE A 332 24.27 16.22 8.35
CA ILE A 332 25.34 16.21 7.35
C ILE A 332 26.61 16.77 7.99
N LYS A 333 27.49 15.88 8.47
CA LYS A 333 28.82 16.28 8.96
C LYS A 333 29.70 16.57 7.74
N VAL A 334 30.05 17.84 7.53
CA VAL A 334 30.97 18.26 6.46
C VAL A 334 32.36 17.68 6.74
N ARG A 335 32.64 16.50 6.20
CA ARG A 335 34.00 15.99 6.01
C ARG A 335 34.09 15.30 4.65
N SER A 336 34.95 15.87 3.81
CA SER A 336 35.29 15.41 2.47
C SER A 336 35.62 13.93 2.45
N THR A 337 34.80 13.13 1.77
CA THR A 337 35.18 12.07 0.80
C THR A 337 33.91 11.38 0.30
N ASN A 338 33.88 11.10 -1.00
CA ASN A 338 32.78 10.49 -1.75
C ASN A 338 32.15 9.29 -1.04
N MET A 339 30.90 9.44 -0.61
CA MET A 339 30.00 8.33 -0.30
C MET A 339 28.56 8.83 -0.42
N THR A 340 27.80 8.26 -1.37
CA THR A 340 26.35 8.48 -1.51
C THR A 340 25.67 7.92 -0.25
N ILE A 341 25.34 8.78 0.70
CA ILE A 341 24.67 8.39 1.95
C ILE A 341 23.27 8.99 1.95
N CYS A 342 22.26 8.13 1.90
CA CYS A 342 20.87 8.48 2.16
C CYS A 342 20.75 8.88 3.65
N CYS A 343 20.50 10.16 3.93
CA CYS A 343 20.41 10.68 5.28
C CYS A 343 19.11 10.18 5.94
N CYS A 344 19.22 9.05 6.64
CA CYS A 344 18.21 8.56 7.58
C CYS A 344 18.24 9.45 8.82
N CYS A 345 17.11 10.06 9.18
CA CYS A 345 16.96 10.82 10.41
C CYS A 345 16.23 9.95 11.46
N CYS A 346 16.80 9.83 12.65
CA CYS A 346 16.16 9.23 13.83
C CYS A 346 15.49 10.32 14.66
N CYS A 347 14.30 10.05 15.22
CA CYS A 347 13.63 10.92 16.19
C CYS A 347 14.28 10.85 17.58
#